data_AF-A0A3R6ZSL3-F1
#
_entry.id   AF-A0A3R6ZSL3-F1
#
_cell.length_a   1.000
_cell.length_b   1.000
_cell.length_c   1.000
_cell.angle_alpha   90.00
_cell.angle_beta   90.00
_cell.angle_gamma   90.00
#
_symmetry.space_group_name_H-M   'P 1'
#
loop_
_entity.id
_entity.type
_entity.pdbx_description
1 polymer ?
#
loop_
_entity_poly.entity_id
_entity_poly.type
_entity_poly.pdbx_seq_one_letter_code
_entity_poly.pdbx_strand_id
1 'polypeptide(L)' 'MIALGLFFMVFIGFIILFSLTVLVFMILAVVELAKCKNDSDYKLLWILIVILLGFIGLIIYAIVGRPQLIKG' A
#
# COMPACT_ATOMS: atom_id res chain seq x y z
N MET A 1 -0.26 21.28 30.24
CA MET A 1 -0.65 21.80 28.90
C MET A 1 0.45 21.62 27.86
N ILE A 2 1.71 22.02 28.13
CA ILE A 2 2.83 21.89 27.16
C ILE A 2 3.17 20.44 26.79
N ALA A 3 3.20 19.51 27.76
CA ALA A 3 3.50 18.10 27.51
C ALA A 3 2.48 17.41 26.58
N LEU A 4 1.20 17.79 26.67
CA LEU A 4 0.14 17.28 25.80
C LEU A 4 0.37 17.74 24.35
N GLY A 5 0.74 19.01 24.14
CA GLY A 5 1.05 19.55 22.81
C GLY A 5 2.26 18.87 22.16
N LEU A 6 3.31 18.61 22.95
CA LEU A 6 4.51 17.89 22.50
C LEU A 6 4.17 16.44 22.08
N PHE A 7 3.32 15.75 22.85
CA PHE A 7 2.85 14.40 22.51
C PHE A 7 2.10 14.37 21.18
N PHE A 8 1.15 15.29 20.95
CA PHE A 8 0.42 15.38 19.69
C PHE A 8 1.34 15.68 18.50
N MET A 9 2.33 16.55 18.68
CA MET A 9 3.28 16.90 17.62
C MET A 9 4.11 15.69 17.17
N VAL A 10 4.62 14.90 18.11
CA VAL A 10 5.37 13.67 17.80
C VAL A 10 4.44 12.63 17.15
N PHE A 11 3.22 12.47 17.67
CA PHE A 11 2.25 11.53 17.13
C PHE A 11 1.85 11.83 15.68
N ILE A 12 1.61 13.12 15.37
CA ILE A 12 1.33 13.57 13.99
C ILE A 12 2.53 13.30 13.08
N GLY A 13 3.75 13.57 13.54
CA GLY A 13 4.97 13.27 12.78
C GLY A 13 5.07 11.78 12.41
N PHE A 14 4.77 10.89 13.36
CA PHE A 14 4.71 9.45 13.12
C PHE A 14 3.63 9.05 12.10
N ILE A 15 2.43 9.62 12.20
CA ILE A 15 1.34 9.34 11.25
C ILE A 15 1.74 9.74 9.83
N ILE A 16 2.37 10.91 9.67
CA ILE A 16 2.80 11.40 8.35
C ILE A 16 3.85 10.45 7.75
N LEU A 17 4.87 10.08 8.51
CA LEU A 17 5.91 9.13 8.06
C LEU A 17 5.33 7.76 7.70
N PHE A 18 4.40 7.27 8.51
CA PHE A 18 3.71 6.00 8.25
C PHE A 18 2.89 6.09 6.96
N SER A 19 2.08 7.14 6.80
CA SER A 19 1.26 7.35 5.60
C SER A 19 2.11 7.47 4.32
N LEU A 20 3.27 8.13 4.39
CA LEU A 20 4.23 8.21 3.29
C LEU A 20 4.74 6.83 2.89
N THR A 21 5.07 5.99 3.87
CA THR A 21 5.58 4.63 3.62
C THR A 21 4.52 3.78 2.93
N VAL A 22 3.27 3.85 3.40
CA VAL A 22 2.13 3.15 2.77
C VAL A 22 1.94 3.60 1.32
N LEU A 23 2.03 4.91 1.07
CA LEU A 23 1.85 5.48 -0.25
C LEU A 23 2.97 5.03 -1.21
N VAL A 24 4.23 5.01 -0.76
CA VAL A 24 5.36 4.50 -1.56
C VAL A 24 5.15 3.03 -1.91
N PHE A 25 4.78 2.21 -0.92
CA PHE A 25 4.48 0.79 -1.16
C PHE A 25 3.33 0.61 -2.15
N MET A 26 2.32 1.48 -2.09
CA MET A 26 1.16 1.42 -2.98
C MET A 26 1.56 1.70 -4.42
N ILE A 27 2.41 2.72 -4.64
CA ILE A 27 2.98 3.01 -5.95
C ILE A 27 3.82 1.84 -6.44
N LEU A 28 4.67 1.27 -5.59
CA LEU A 28 5.50 0.10 -5.96
C LEU A 28 4.63 -1.10 -6.38
N ALA A 29 3.56 -1.39 -5.65
CA ALA A 29 2.61 -2.46 -5.99
C ALA A 29 1.97 -2.21 -7.36
N VAL A 30 1.52 -0.99 -7.64
CA VAL A 30 0.93 -0.63 -8.93
C VAL A 30 1.96 -0.72 -10.06
N VAL A 31 3.20 -0.26 -9.85
CA VAL A 31 4.28 -0.35 -10.84
C VAL A 31 4.67 -1.80 -11.12
N GLU A 32 4.72 -2.65 -10.09
CA GLU A 32 5.01 -4.07 -10.23
C GLU A 32 3.90 -4.77 -11.04
N LEU A 33 2.64 -4.47 -10.73
CA LEU A 33 1.51 -4.92 -11.55
C LEU A 33 1.60 -4.41 -12.99
N ALA A 34 1.91 -3.12 -13.18
CA ALA A 34 2.03 -2.50 -14.50
C ALA A 34 3.06 -3.22 -15.38
N LYS A 35 4.15 -3.71 -14.78
CA LYS A 35 5.21 -4.46 -15.46
C LYS A 35 4.86 -5.93 -15.75
N CYS A 36 3.91 -6.53 -15.02
CA CYS A 36 3.41 -7.87 -15.36
C CYS A 36 2.67 -7.86 -16.70
N LYS A 37 3.07 -8.77 -17.60
CA LYS A 37 2.55 -8.94 -18.96
C LYS A 37 1.38 -9.94 -19.04
N ASN A 38 1.16 -10.74 -17.98
CA ASN A 38 0.06 -11.71 -17.89
C ASN A 38 -1.24 -11.10 -17.35
N ASP A 39 -2.35 -11.69 -17.80
CA ASP A 39 -3.77 -11.46 -17.47
C ASP A 39 -4.17 -10.04 -17.03
N SER A 40 -4.64 -9.29 -18.03
CA SER A 40 -5.31 -7.99 -17.95
C SER A 40 -6.27 -7.86 -16.77
N ASP A 41 -7.14 -8.85 -16.58
CA ASP A 41 -8.31 -8.72 -15.71
C ASP A 41 -7.95 -8.93 -14.24
N TYR A 42 -7.03 -9.87 -13.98
CA TYR A 42 -6.50 -10.13 -12.64
C TYR A 42 -5.65 -8.95 -12.13
N LYS A 43 -4.88 -8.34 -13.02
CA LYS A 43 -4.11 -7.12 -12.73
C LYS A 43 -5.02 -5.93 -12.39
N LEU A 44 -6.08 -5.71 -13.16
CA LEU A 44 -7.05 -4.64 -12.87
C LEU A 44 -7.73 -4.83 -11.51
N LEU A 45 -8.11 -6.07 -11.16
CA LEU A 45 -8.68 -6.39 -9.85
C LEU A 45 -7.74 -6.05 -8.69
N TRP A 46 -6.45 -6.38 -8.80
CA TRP A 46 -5.49 -6.07 -7.74
C TRP A 46 -5.18 -4.58 -7.61
N ILE A 47 -5.08 -3.85 -8.73
CA ILE A 47 -4.99 -2.38 -8.69
C ILE A 47 -6.20 -1.81 -7.95
N LEU A 48 -7.40 -2.31 -8.26
CA LEU A 48 -8.63 -1.86 -7.62
C LEU A 48 -8.64 -2.18 -6.11
N ILE A 49 -8.22 -3.37 -5.69
CA ILE A 49 -8.13 -3.75 -4.28
C ILE A 49 -7.13 -2.87 -3.52
N VAL A 50 -5.95 -2.65 -4.10
CA VAL A 50 -4.89 -1.82 -3.50
C VAL A 50 -5.32 -0.36 -3.37
N ILE A 51 -6.02 0.17 -4.37
CA ILE A 51 -6.56 1.55 -4.34
C ILE A 51 -7.73 1.67 -3.36
N LEU A 52 -8.69 0.73 -3.38
CA LEU A 52 -9.93 0.84 -2.62
C LEU A 52 -9.73 0.55 -1.13
N LEU A 53 -8.86 -0.41 -0.78
CA LEU A 53 -8.58 -0.78 0.62
C LEU A 53 -7.33 -0.08 1.18
N GLY A 54 -6.57 0.65 0.37
CA GLY A 54 -5.38 1.40 0.79
C GLY A 54 -4.36 0.51 1.52
N PHE A 55 -4.06 0.84 2.79
CA PHE A 55 -3.11 0.08 3.60
C PHE A 55 -3.48 -1.41 3.74
N ILE A 56 -4.76 -1.71 3.94
CA ILE A 56 -5.24 -3.08 4.10
C ILE A 56 -5.12 -3.83 2.77
N GLY A 57 -5.48 -3.17 1.66
CA GLY A 57 -5.35 -3.72 0.31
C GLY A 57 -3.89 -4.05 -0.02
N LEU A 58 -2.96 -3.24 0.49
CA LEU A 58 -1.54 -3.43 0.32
C LEU A 58 -0.99 -4.64 1.07
N ILE A 59 -1.44 -4.86 2.31
CA ILE A 59 -1.08 -6.05 3.10
C ILE A 59 -1.58 -7.30 2.38
N ILE A 60 -2.84 -7.27 1.91
CA ILE A 60 -3.44 -8.40 1.19
C ILE A 60 -2.68 -8.66 -0.13
N TYR A 61 -2.28 -7.60 -0.85
CA TYR A 61 -1.46 -7.72 -2.05
C TYR A 61 -0.09 -8.34 -1.76
N ALA A 62 0.59 -7.90 -0.71
CA ALA A 62 1.90 -8.42 -0.36
C ALA A 62 1.87 -9.93 -0.01
N ILE A 63 0.82 -10.40 0.66
CA ILE A 63 0.70 -11.79 1.11
C ILE A 63 0.11 -12.69 0.02
N VAL A 64 -0.93 -12.24 -0.69
CA VAL A 64 -1.74 -13.10 -1.59
C VAL A 64 -1.51 -12.75 -3.06
N GLY A 65 -1.46 -11.46 -3.40
CA GLY A 65 -1.34 -11.00 -4.80
C GLY A 65 0.04 -11.23 -5.40
N ARG A 66 1.11 -10.91 -4.65
CA ARG A 66 2.50 -11.09 -5.10
C ARG A 66 2.84 -12.54 -5.50
N PRO A 67 2.53 -13.56 -4.67
CA PRO A 67 2.83 -14.95 -5.03
C PRO A 67 2.03 -15.48 -6.22
N GLN A 68 0.81 -14.97 -6.42
CA GLN A 68 -0.05 -15.35 -7.54
C GLN A 68 0.46 -14.77 -8.87
N LEU A 69 1.03 -13.56 -8.88
CA LEU A 69 1.70 -12.99 -10.05
C LEU A 69 2.97 -13.72 -10.49
N ILE A 70 3.64 -14.43 -9.57
CA ILE A 70 4.89 -15.18 -9.86
C ILE A 70 4.59 -16.60 -10.37
N LYS A 71 3.42 -17.16 -10.03
CA LYS A 71 3.00 -18.51 -10.44
C LYS A 71 2.14 -18.55 -11.71
N GLY A 72 1.55 -17.41 -12.09
CA GLY A 72 0.72 -17.26 -13.28
C GLY A 72 1.52 -17.01 -14.55
#